data_AF-A0A927MH98-F1
#
_entry.id   AF-A0A927MH98-F1
#
_cell.length_a   1.000
_cell.length_b   1.000
_cell.length_c   1.000
_cell.angle_alpha   90.00
_cell.angle_beta   90.00
_cell.angle_gamma   90.00
#
_symmetry.space_group_name_H-M   'P 1'
#
loop_
_entity.id
_entity.type
_entity.pdbx_description
1 polymer ?
#
loop_
_entity_poly.entity_id
_entity_poly.type
_entity_poly.pdbx_seq_one_letter_code
_entity_poly.pdbx_strand_id
1 'polypeptide(L)'
;MSIQFSKIFTHMLPAIESKKTEFHLFGYPTVTEEEIWAYCIQKKWRKKDISSMSVHEIVNGILRITPAEYMTYTQIEEQRNSDWFSDLNSDELQILLAPQKSRK
;
A
#
# COMPACT_ATOMS: atom_id res chain seq x y z
N MET A 1 -15.98 7.38 12.78
CA MET A 1 -15.72 6.47 11.65
C MET A 1 -14.61 5.43 11.91
N SER A 2 -13.75 5.56 12.93
CA SER A 2 -12.67 4.59 13.23
C SER A 2 -13.14 3.27 13.88
N ILE A 3 -14.19 3.32 14.71
CA ILE A 3 -14.64 2.17 15.52
C ILE A 3 -15.17 1.00 14.66
N GLN A 4 -15.80 1.29 13.51
CA GLN A 4 -16.34 0.25 12.64
C GLN A 4 -15.23 -0.53 11.92
N PHE A 5 -14.18 0.15 11.45
CA PHE A 5 -13.05 -0.50 10.80
C PHE A 5 -12.30 -1.45 11.74
N SER A 6 -12.19 -1.09 13.02
CA SER A 6 -11.56 -1.96 14.03
C SER A 6 -12.32 -3.29 14.17
N LYS A 7 -13.66 -3.26 14.21
CA LYS A 7 -14.46 -4.50 14.31
C LYS A 7 -14.35 -5.38 13.07
N ILE A 8 -14.42 -4.78 11.87
CA ILE A 8 -14.29 -5.51 10.61
C ILE A 8 -12.89 -6.12 10.50
N PHE A 9 -11.86 -5.37 10.86
CA PHE A 9 -10.48 -5.85 10.88
C PHE A 9 -10.32 -7.08 11.79
N THR A 10 -10.81 -7.01 13.03
CA THR A 10 -10.76 -8.14 13.97
C THR A 10 -11.47 -9.38 13.43
N HIS A 11 -12.62 -9.21 12.78
CA HIS A 11 -13.35 -10.33 12.18
C HIS A 11 -12.62 -10.93 10.96
N MET A 12 -11.82 -10.12 10.26
CA MET A 12 -11.07 -10.52 9.07
C MET A 12 -9.66 -11.05 9.37
N LEU A 13 -9.18 -10.92 10.62
CA LEU A 13 -7.85 -11.36 11.04
C LEU A 13 -7.47 -12.77 10.54
N PRO A 14 -8.32 -13.81 10.62
CA PRO A 14 -7.94 -15.15 10.15
C PRO A 14 -7.56 -15.19 8.66
N ALA A 15 -8.26 -14.44 7.82
CA ALA A 15 -7.96 -14.36 6.39
C ALA A 15 -6.69 -13.54 6.11
N ILE A 16 -6.47 -12.50 6.91
CA ILE A 16 -5.29 -11.62 6.82
C ILE A 16 -4.04 -12.38 7.27
N GLU A 17 -4.09 -13.07 8.40
CA GLU A 17 -3.00 -13.92 8.92
C GLU A 17 -2.64 -15.03 7.95
N SER A 18 -3.65 -15.69 7.36
CA SER A 18 -3.42 -16.69 6.31
C SER A 18 -2.69 -16.08 5.11
N LYS A 19 -3.05 -14.86 4.69
CA LYS A 19 -2.41 -14.18 3.56
C LYS A 19 -1.00 -13.70 3.89
N LYS A 20 -0.77 -13.20 5.11
CA LYS A 20 0.57 -12.87 5.62
C LYS A 20 1.48 -14.09 5.59
N THR A 21 1.01 -15.22 6.12
CA THR A 21 1.77 -16.47 6.14
C THR A 21 2.14 -16.91 4.73
N GLU A 22 1.22 -16.79 3.77
CA GLU A 22 1.49 -17.03 2.36
C GLU A 22 2.57 -16.09 1.80
N PHE A 23 2.52 -14.79 2.09
CA PHE A 23 3.56 -13.84 1.65
C PHE A 23 4.92 -14.13 2.28
N HIS A 24 4.94 -14.49 3.55
CA HIS A 24 6.17 -14.90 4.24
C HIS A 24 6.79 -16.13 3.59
N LEU A 25 5.96 -17.11 3.21
CA LEU A 25 6.39 -18.30 2.48
C LEU A 25 6.98 -17.96 1.10
N PHE A 26 6.45 -16.95 0.42
CA PHE A 26 6.97 -16.44 -0.85
C PHE A 26 8.22 -15.57 -0.72
N GLY A 27 8.79 -15.43 0.48
CA GLY A 27 10.03 -14.69 0.72
C GLY A 27 9.84 -13.23 1.10
N TYR A 28 8.64 -12.84 1.56
CA TYR A 28 8.33 -11.48 1.99
C TYR A 28 8.06 -11.40 3.50
N PRO A 29 9.08 -11.60 4.36
CA PRO A 29 8.89 -11.74 5.81
C PRO A 29 8.52 -10.43 6.52
N THR A 30 8.74 -9.28 5.88
CA THR A 30 8.49 -7.96 6.47
C THR A 30 7.03 -7.55 6.43
N VAL A 31 6.18 -8.25 5.67
CA VAL A 31 4.78 -7.86 5.51
C VAL A 31 4.00 -8.12 6.79
N THR A 32 3.26 -7.10 7.23
CA THR A 32 2.40 -7.11 8.41
C THR A 32 0.92 -7.21 8.07
N GLU A 33 0.11 -7.66 9.03
CA GLU A 33 -1.35 -7.72 8.91
C GLU A 33 -1.97 -6.34 8.62
N GLU A 34 -1.43 -5.29 9.25
CA GLU A 34 -1.86 -3.91 9.09
C GLU A 34 -1.59 -3.39 7.69
N GLU A 35 -0.43 -3.69 7.11
CA GLU A 35 -0.08 -3.28 5.74
C GLU A 35 -0.96 -3.98 4.70
N ILE A 36 -1.25 -5.26 4.88
CA ILE A 36 -2.18 -6.01 4.00
C ILE A 36 -3.56 -5.35 4.05
N TRP A 37 -4.05 -5.04 5.25
CA TRP A 37 -5.34 -4.37 5.41
C TRP A 37 -5.35 -2.97 4.83
N ALA A 38 -4.29 -2.19 5.03
CA ALA A 38 -4.12 -0.86 4.45
C ALA A 38 -4.17 -0.93 2.91
N TYR A 39 -3.47 -1.89 2.30
CA TYR A 39 -3.52 -2.14 0.86
C TYR A 39 -4.94 -2.42 0.36
N CYS A 40 -5.70 -3.25 1.09
CA CYS A 40 -7.08 -3.56 0.75
C CYS A 40 -7.93 -2.29 0.71
N ILE A 41 -7.85 -1.43 1.72
CA ILE A 41 -8.63 -0.20 1.82
C ILE A 41 -8.20 0.81 0.74
N GLN A 42 -6.89 1.05 0.63
CA GLN A 42 -6.35 2.17 -0.15
C GLN A 42 -6.30 1.90 -1.65
N LYS A 43 -6.14 0.63 -2.06
CA LYS A 43 -6.07 0.23 -3.47
C LYS A 43 -7.22 -0.65 -3.90
N LYS A 44 -7.44 -1.79 -3.24
CA LYS A 44 -8.40 -2.80 -3.72
C LYS A 44 -9.87 -2.35 -3.61
N TRP A 45 -10.20 -1.64 -2.55
CA TRP A 45 -11.55 -1.17 -2.25
C TRP A 45 -11.67 0.35 -2.28
N ARG A 46 -10.72 1.05 -2.91
CA ARG A 46 -10.70 2.52 -3.02
C ARG A 46 -12.04 3.14 -3.46
N LYS A 47 -12.79 2.44 -4.32
CA LYS A 47 -14.07 2.90 -4.87
C LYS A 47 -15.30 2.19 -4.28
N LYS A 48 -15.13 1.41 -3.21
CA LYS A 48 -16.20 0.63 -2.59
C LYS A 48 -16.44 1.10 -1.16
N ASP A 49 -17.70 1.06 -0.73
CA ASP A 49 -18.05 1.26 0.67
C ASP A 49 -17.91 -0.05 1.44
N ILE A 50 -16.88 -0.12 2.29
CA ILE A 50 -16.54 -1.35 3.04
C ILE A 50 -17.64 -1.72 4.04
N SER A 51 -18.43 -0.76 4.54
CA SER A 51 -19.52 -1.02 5.48
C SER A 51 -20.71 -1.71 4.80
N SER A 52 -20.86 -1.52 3.49
CA SER A 52 -21.87 -2.19 2.67
C SER A 52 -21.43 -3.55 2.12
N MET A 53 -20.13 -3.85 2.16
CA MET A 53 -19.60 -5.10 1.65
C MET A 53 -19.93 -6.27 2.59
N SER A 54 -20.33 -7.39 2.01
CA SER A 54 -20.58 -8.60 2.78
C SER A 54 -19.26 -9.29 3.18
N VAL A 55 -19.31 -10.06 4.27
CA VAL A 55 -18.14 -10.76 4.83
C VAL A 55 -17.41 -11.61 3.77
N HIS A 56 -18.14 -12.37 2.96
CA HIS A 56 -17.54 -13.24 1.96
C HIS A 56 -16.81 -12.47 0.84
N GLU A 57 -17.30 -11.29 0.46
CA GLU A 57 -16.65 -10.42 -0.52
C GLU A 57 -15.33 -9.85 0.00
N ILE A 58 -15.31 -9.47 1.29
CA ILE A 58 -14.11 -8.95 1.96
C ILE A 58 -13.07 -10.08 2.05
N VAL A 59 -13.45 -11.26 2.56
CA VAL A 59 -12.56 -12.42 2.67
C VAL A 59 -12.00 -12.83 1.31
N ASN A 60 -12.86 -12.99 0.29
CA ASN A 60 -12.41 -13.32 -1.07
C ASN A 60 -11.50 -12.22 -1.64
N GLY A 61 -11.77 -10.95 -1.32
CA GLY A 61 -10.92 -9.82 -1.65
C GLY A 61 -9.50 -9.96 -1.08
N ILE A 62 -9.38 -10.36 0.18
CA ILE A 62 -8.09 -10.56 0.87
C ILE A 62 -7.36 -11.79 0.31
N LEU A 63 -8.04 -12.92 0.19
CA LEU A 63 -7.41 -14.17 -0.24
C LEU A 63 -6.97 -14.15 -1.71
N ARG A 64 -7.59 -13.33 -2.56
CA ARG A 64 -7.20 -13.13 -3.96
C ARG A 64 -6.00 -12.20 -4.15
N ILE A 65 -5.43 -11.63 -3.10
CA ILE A 65 -4.25 -10.76 -3.27
C ILE A 65 -3.07 -11.63 -3.71
N THR A 66 -2.44 -11.22 -4.81
CA THR A 66 -1.19 -11.83 -5.28
C THR A 66 0.02 -11.05 -4.75
N PRO A 67 1.16 -11.72 -4.49
CA PRO A 67 2.38 -11.03 -4.08
C PRO A 67 2.83 -9.98 -5.10
N ALA A 68 2.70 -10.27 -6.41
CA ALA A 68 3.10 -9.34 -7.47
C ALA A 68 2.31 -8.02 -7.44
N GLU A 69 0.99 -8.07 -7.29
CA GLU A 69 0.15 -6.87 -7.21
C GLU A 69 0.42 -6.06 -5.94
N TYR A 70 0.61 -6.75 -4.82
CA TYR A 70 0.94 -6.12 -3.53
C TYR A 70 2.29 -5.40 -3.61
N MET A 71 3.34 -6.06 -4.09
CA MET A 71 4.68 -5.47 -4.20
C MET A 71 4.72 -4.27 -5.14
N THR A 72 4.04 -4.36 -6.29
CA THR A 72 3.91 -3.23 -7.21
C THR A 72 3.27 -2.02 -6.53
N TYR A 73 2.30 -2.26 -5.64
CA TYR A 73 1.72 -1.16 -4.87
C TYR A 73 2.68 -0.60 -3.84
N THR A 74 3.27 -1.45 -2.99
CA THR A 74 4.16 -1.02 -1.92
C THR A 74 5.32 -0.21 -2.47
N GLN A 75 5.93 -0.64 -3.57
CA GLN A 75 7.02 0.09 -4.21
C GLN A 75 6.59 1.47 -4.73
N ILE A 76 5.39 1.59 -5.31
CA ILE A 76 4.86 2.88 -5.77
C ILE A 76 4.56 3.81 -4.59
N GLU A 77 4.00 3.29 -3.49
CA GLU A 77 3.72 4.10 -2.30
C GLU A 77 5.01 4.52 -1.60
N GLU A 78 6.00 3.64 -1.51
CA GLU A 78 7.34 3.98 -1.02
C GLU A 78 7.98 5.06 -1.89
N GLN A 79 7.89 4.99 -3.23
CA GLN A 79 8.39 6.05 -4.12
C GLN A 79 7.65 7.38 -3.97
N ARG A 80 6.36 7.35 -3.62
CA ARG A 80 5.57 8.56 -3.37
C ARG A 80 5.86 9.18 -2.01
N ASN A 81 6.10 8.34 -1.01
CA ASN A 81 6.35 8.74 0.36
C ASN A 81 7.83 9.03 0.63
N SER A 82 8.74 8.45 -0.15
CA SER A 82 10.11 8.92 -0.24
C SER A 82 10.02 10.33 -0.80
N ASP A 83 10.38 11.32 0.01
CA ASP A 83 10.70 12.64 -0.48
C ASP A 83 11.76 12.43 -1.56
N TRP A 84 11.34 12.41 -2.83
CA TRP A 84 12.19 12.16 -3.98
C TRP A 84 13.38 13.16 -4.04
N PHE A 85 13.21 14.27 -3.32
CA PHE A 85 14.15 15.35 -3.13
C PHE A 85 14.93 15.30 -1.81
N SER A 86 14.67 14.38 -0.88
CA SER A 86 15.33 14.36 0.43
C SER A 86 16.84 14.12 0.34
N ASP A 87 17.29 13.34 -0.66
CA ASP A 87 18.70 13.13 -0.95
C ASP A 87 19.35 14.31 -1.70
N LEU A 88 18.55 15.23 -2.26
CA LEU A 88 19.02 16.38 -3.02
C LEU A 88 18.97 17.63 -2.14
N ASN A 89 20.12 18.24 -1.86
CA ASN A 89 20.13 19.56 -1.23
C ASN A 89 19.37 20.56 -2.14
N SER A 90 18.59 21.45 -1.52
CA SER A 90 17.98 22.63 -2.15
C SER A 90 18.88 23.33 -3.19
N ASP A 91 20.19 23.42 -2.97
CA ASP A 91 21.15 24.03 -3.89
C ASP A 91 21.30 23.25 -5.20
N GLU A 92 21.34 21.92 -5.14
CA GLU A 92 21.48 21.02 -6.30
C GLU A 92 20.21 21.03 -7.17
N LEU A 93 19.05 21.13 -6.52
CA LEU A 93 17.76 21.24 -7.18
C LEU A 93 17.61 22.57 -7.93
N GLN A 94 18.10 23.65 -7.35
CA GLN A 94 18.10 24.95 -8.01
C GLN A 94 18.94 24.94 -9.29
N ILE A 95 20.07 24.23 -9.29
CA ILE A 95 20.93 24.10 -10.48
C ILE A 95 20.23 23.30 -11.59
N LEU A 96 19.55 22.20 -11.24
CA LEU A 96 18.83 21.36 -12.20
C LEU A 96 17.60 22.05 -12.81
N LEU A 97 16.88 22.84 -12.01
CA LEU A 97 15.67 23.56 -12.44
C LEU A 97 15.98 24.90 -13.09
N ALA A 98 17.23 25.38 -13.00
CA ALA A 98 17.64 26.60 -13.68
C ALA A 98 17.48 26.43 -15.19
N PRO A 99 16.83 27.37 -15.89
CA PRO A 99 16.69 27.31 -17.34
C PRO A 99 18.09 27.27 -17.96
N GLN A 100 18.35 26.25 -18.78
CA GLN A 100 19.59 26.14 -19.55
C GLN A 100 19.71 27.40 -20.41
N LYS A 101 20.65 28.28 -20.08
CA LYS A 101 20.96 29.45 -20.89
C LYS A 101 21.37 28.92 -22.26
N SER A 102 20.46 29.03 -23.21
CA SER A 102 20.71 28.96 -24.65
C SER A 102 21.97 29.77 -24.93
N ARG A 103 23.07 29.05 -25.17
CA ARG A 103 24.37 29.63 -25.52
C ARG A 103 24.22 30.12 -26.95
N LYS A 104 23.90 31.42 -27.11
CA LYS A 104 24.06 32.14 -28.37
C LYS A 104 25.53 32.40 -28.63
#